data_AF-A0A937QZL1-F1
#
_entry.id   AF-A0A937QZL1-F1
#
_cell.length_a   1.000
_cell.length_b   1.000
_cell.length_c   1.000
_cell.angle_alpha   90.00
_cell.angle_beta   90.00
_cell.angle_gamma   90.00
#
_symmetry.space_group_name_H-M   'P 1'
#
loop_
_entity.id
_entity.type
_entity.pdbx_description
1 polymer ?
#
loop_
_entity_poly.entity_id
_entity_poly.type
_entity_poly.pdbx_seq_one_letter_code
_entity_poly.pdbx_strand_id
1 'polypeptide(L)'
;MNLKSTSTYILVFVLLGFSDTETIADDGKLVRGQKWQRFSLEGKEVNFCVALNGNDSWSGRLSAPNHHQSDGPFATIERAQRAVRELKSKIYLPKPEPVERRWIGSPHEYGSGRDILVLIRGGYYSLDKPVLFTAADGGERIETDLPSGAFEYHKLKDHYVTYAAYPGEIPVISGGKRIRPWTHNNGVWTAQVAGIKVQNLVANGKTLALARSPNDGYFTPPRFSQSAQELFFRKDELHQWPAMEDNRVVMLLRWHTGINSFARVDEGRQIAYLTKPQPGLIIVPPRYYVENVEALLDSPGEWFFDQKSRKLSLIVPKTISNPNDADVVAPTLDRLVFIQGTREKPVRNLRFYGLQFEGTVPGGEAVSYNYAHNCELVDGQIRCMAGTGVFLGKGCYQNRILSNRFESIEEGAIVVSGDARPSNWTDIIRESTVSHNHVNNCGGTNILASNSLHTRIAHNLITNTRGRYAISLGGWSNLEEAIDGGYRVEYNHLHHVQKDADDSGAIKTAGFTHDSVIRRNLIHDVKAGYFNDNVGFWFDNMSSGWLAEENIYYNLGQGEMKLCAANLVDNIYQNNFVMEGQSGSDLEMKGQSGSDLEIVFKVISFKVISP
;
A
#
# COMPACT_ATOMS: atom_id res chain seq x y z
N MET A 1 50.41 -42.57 32.61
CA MET A 1 51.21 -41.73 31.69
C MET A 1 50.41 -41.53 30.41
N ASN A 2 50.06 -40.26 30.13
CA ASN A 2 49.86 -39.59 28.83
C ASN A 2 49.65 -40.45 27.55
N LEU A 3 48.73 -40.17 26.62
CA LEU A 3 48.19 -38.90 26.14
C LEU A 3 46.76 -39.09 25.59
N LYS A 4 45.94 -38.04 25.77
CA LYS A 4 44.75 -37.77 24.96
C LYS A 4 45.19 -37.41 23.53
N SER A 5 44.56 -38.00 22.52
CA SER A 5 44.57 -37.51 21.14
C SER A 5 43.17 -36.99 20.84
N THR A 6 43.05 -35.67 20.76
CA THR A 6 41.85 -34.98 20.28
C THR A 6 42.14 -34.59 18.84
N SER A 7 41.51 -35.26 17.88
CA SER A 7 41.61 -34.89 16.46
C SER A 7 40.67 -33.72 16.17
N THR A 8 41.25 -32.53 16.02
CA THR A 8 40.58 -31.34 15.49
C THR A 8 40.58 -31.43 13.96
N TYR A 9 39.42 -31.62 13.34
CA TYR A 9 39.26 -31.46 11.90
C TYR A 9 39.13 -29.97 11.58
N ILE A 10 40.18 -29.40 11.00
CA ILE A 10 40.14 -28.07 10.36
C ILE A 10 39.55 -28.27 8.97
N LEU A 11 38.29 -27.88 8.79
CA LEU A 11 37.68 -27.78 7.47
C LEU A 11 38.17 -26.48 6.81
N VAL A 12 39.12 -26.60 5.89
CA VAL A 12 39.59 -25.49 5.06
C VAL A 12 38.52 -25.22 3.99
N PHE A 13 37.74 -24.14 4.16
CA PHE A 13 36.93 -23.61 3.07
C PHE A 13 37.85 -22.90 2.07
N VAL A 14 38.07 -23.55 0.93
CA VAL A 14 38.65 -22.90 -0.25
C VAL A 14 37.58 -21.94 -0.80
N LEU A 15 37.79 -20.65 -0.57
CA LEU A 15 37.08 -19.56 -1.26
C LEU A 15 37.46 -19.60 -2.75
N LEU A 16 36.75 -20.41 -3.53
CA LEU A 16 36.69 -20.22 -4.97
C LEU A 16 35.76 -19.03 -5.22
N GLY A 17 36.38 -17.87 -5.47
CA GLY A 17 35.68 -16.69 -5.97
C GLY A 17 35.08 -17.00 -7.32
N PHE A 18 33.78 -17.25 -7.35
CA PHE A 18 32.98 -17.13 -8.56
C PHE A 18 32.73 -15.63 -8.80
N SER A 19 33.67 -14.97 -9.46
CA SER A 19 33.44 -13.70 -10.14
C SER A 19 33.00 -14.00 -11.57
N ASP A 20 31.77 -14.46 -11.74
CA ASP A 20 31.09 -14.44 -13.03
C ASP A 20 29.73 -13.76 -12.82
N THR A 21 29.77 -12.45 -12.57
CA THR A 21 28.65 -11.58 -12.89
C THR A 21 28.61 -11.38 -14.40
N GLU A 22 28.21 -12.42 -15.13
CA GLU A 22 27.52 -12.19 -16.41
C GLU A 22 26.10 -11.75 -16.06
N THR A 23 25.94 -10.46 -15.80
CA THR A 23 24.65 -9.78 -15.90
C THR A 23 24.20 -9.85 -17.35
N ILE A 24 23.54 -10.96 -17.72
CA ILE A 24 22.71 -11.00 -18.92
C ILE A 24 21.53 -10.08 -18.64
N ALA A 25 21.64 -8.84 -19.13
CA ALA A 25 20.51 -7.92 -19.24
C ALA A 25 19.47 -8.54 -20.17
N ASP A 26 18.27 -8.87 -19.68
CA ASP A 26 17.15 -9.25 -20.54
C ASP A 26 15.84 -8.58 -20.10
N ASP A 27 15.02 -8.22 -21.08
CA ASP A 27 14.02 -7.15 -21.10
C ASP A 27 12.68 -7.41 -20.37
N GLY A 28 12.61 -8.41 -19.49
CA GLY A 28 11.42 -8.73 -18.69
C GLY A 28 10.23 -9.18 -19.55
N LYS A 29 10.21 -10.45 -19.96
CA LYS A 29 9.18 -11.01 -20.86
C LYS A 29 8.14 -11.89 -20.16
N LEU A 30 6.90 -11.83 -20.65
CA LEU A 30 5.82 -12.80 -20.45
C LEU A 30 6.13 -14.11 -21.20
N VAL A 31 7.12 -14.87 -20.72
CA VAL A 31 7.33 -16.27 -21.13
C VAL A 31 7.12 -17.13 -19.91
N ARG A 32 6.17 -18.07 -19.99
CA ARG A 32 5.93 -19.08 -18.94
C ARG A 32 7.27 -19.74 -18.58
N GLY A 33 7.72 -19.57 -17.34
CA GLY A 33 8.98 -20.14 -16.83
C GLY A 33 10.19 -19.18 -16.79
N GLN A 34 10.09 -17.94 -17.28
CA GLN A 34 11.13 -16.93 -17.06
C GLN A 34 10.91 -16.18 -15.73
N LYS A 35 11.98 -15.94 -14.98
CA LYS A 35 11.94 -15.13 -13.76
C LYS A 35 11.83 -13.65 -14.14
N TRP A 36 10.96 -12.92 -13.44
CA TRP A 36 10.89 -11.46 -13.55
C TRP A 36 12.28 -10.85 -13.27
N GLN A 37 12.64 -9.82 -14.04
CA GLN A 37 13.86 -9.03 -13.84
C GLN A 37 13.48 -7.56 -13.61
N ARG A 38 14.22 -6.91 -12.73
CA ARG A 38 14.03 -5.49 -12.40
C ARG A 38 14.45 -4.63 -13.58
N PHE A 39 13.64 -3.61 -13.91
CA PHE A 39 13.99 -2.65 -14.95
C PHE A 39 15.31 -1.94 -14.64
N SER A 40 16.18 -1.84 -15.65
CA SER A 40 17.41 -1.07 -15.63
C SER A 40 17.37 0.02 -16.70
N LEU A 41 17.89 1.20 -16.35
CA LEU A 41 18.08 2.31 -17.29
C LEU A 41 19.31 2.12 -18.19
N GLU A 42 20.19 1.16 -17.88
CA GLU A 42 21.42 0.93 -18.63
C GLU A 42 21.12 0.54 -20.09
N GLY A 43 21.76 1.26 -21.02
CA GLY A 43 21.59 1.03 -22.46
C GLY A 43 20.21 1.40 -23.02
N LYS A 44 19.33 2.07 -22.25
CA LYS A 44 17.98 2.47 -22.71
C LYS A 44 17.97 3.89 -23.28
N GLU A 45 17.29 4.06 -24.42
CA GLU A 45 17.05 5.38 -25.02
C GLU A 45 15.94 6.11 -24.24
N VAL A 46 16.26 7.28 -23.70
CA VAL A 46 15.26 8.17 -23.09
C VAL A 46 14.53 8.94 -24.19
N ASN A 47 13.21 8.78 -24.27
CA ASN A 47 12.43 9.48 -25.29
C ASN A 47 11.96 10.86 -24.81
N PHE A 48 11.56 10.97 -23.55
CA PHE A 48 11.04 12.22 -22.99
C PHE A 48 11.50 12.43 -21.53
N CYS A 49 11.58 13.71 -21.14
CA CYS A 49 11.89 14.15 -19.79
C CYS A 49 10.82 15.13 -19.29
N VAL A 50 10.53 15.09 -17.99
CA VAL A 50 9.64 16.02 -17.28
C VAL A 50 10.42 16.68 -16.15
N ALA A 51 10.28 18.00 -15.97
CA ALA A 51 10.93 18.76 -14.91
C ALA A 51 10.14 20.01 -14.51
N LEU A 52 10.26 20.44 -13.25
CA LEU A 52 9.60 21.66 -12.75
C LEU A 52 10.04 22.97 -13.44
N ASN A 53 11.24 22.99 -14.04
CA ASN A 53 11.73 24.09 -14.86
C ASN A 53 11.55 23.83 -16.37
N GLY A 54 10.67 22.89 -16.73
CA GLY A 54 10.31 22.57 -18.11
C GLY A 54 9.28 23.53 -18.70
N ASN A 55 8.92 23.27 -19.97
CA ASN A 55 7.85 23.97 -20.66
C ASN A 55 7.10 22.99 -21.57
N ASP A 56 5.77 23.00 -21.51
CA ASP A 56 4.95 22.06 -22.28
C ASP A 56 4.91 22.35 -23.80
N SER A 57 5.44 23.50 -24.22
CA SER A 57 5.65 23.83 -25.64
C SER A 57 6.96 23.28 -26.22
N TRP A 58 7.89 22.81 -25.38
CA TRP A 58 9.17 22.24 -25.80
C TRP A 58 9.02 20.81 -26.34
N SER A 59 10.11 20.24 -26.86
CA SER A 59 10.12 18.88 -27.41
C SER A 59 10.04 17.79 -26.34
N GLY A 60 10.46 18.10 -25.11
CA GLY A 60 10.59 17.16 -24.01
C GLY A 60 11.78 16.21 -24.13
N ARG A 61 12.62 16.32 -25.17
CA ARG A 61 13.69 15.34 -25.45
C ARG A 61 14.98 15.59 -24.69
N LEU A 62 15.13 16.78 -24.11
CA LEU A 62 16.30 17.15 -23.31
C LEU A 62 15.99 17.00 -21.82
N SER A 63 16.96 16.52 -21.05
CA SER A 63 16.82 16.40 -19.60
C SER A 63 16.80 17.75 -18.88
N ALA A 64 17.35 18.80 -19.51
CA ALA A 64 17.39 20.16 -18.98
C ALA A 64 17.09 21.20 -20.08
N PRO A 65 16.63 22.41 -19.73
CA PRO A 65 16.52 23.51 -20.68
C PRO A 65 17.86 23.76 -21.38
N ASN A 66 17.83 23.96 -22.69
CA ASN A 66 19.02 24.38 -23.43
C ASN A 66 19.43 25.81 -23.05
N HIS A 67 20.64 26.22 -23.41
CA HIS A 67 21.18 27.55 -23.05
C HIS A 67 20.29 28.71 -23.52
N HIS A 68 19.56 28.55 -24.63
CA HIS A 68 18.68 29.56 -25.19
C HIS A 68 17.24 29.50 -24.64
N GLN A 69 16.93 28.58 -23.73
CA GLN A 69 15.58 28.28 -23.23
C GLN A 69 14.53 28.10 -24.35
N SER A 70 14.96 27.58 -25.50
CA SER A 70 14.11 27.32 -26.66
C SER A 70 13.63 25.87 -26.75
N ASP A 71 14.29 24.96 -26.01
CA ASP A 71 13.91 23.55 -25.90
C ASP A 71 14.38 22.98 -24.55
N GLY A 72 13.80 21.88 -24.11
CA GLY A 72 14.02 21.31 -22.79
C GLY A 72 13.04 20.19 -22.43
N PRO A 73 12.93 19.83 -21.14
CA PRO A 73 11.94 18.88 -20.64
C PRO A 73 10.53 19.47 -20.65
N PHE A 74 9.50 18.63 -20.66
CA PHE A 74 8.12 19.06 -20.42
C PHE A 74 7.95 19.57 -18.98
N ALA A 75 6.99 20.45 -18.75
CA ALA A 75 6.64 20.91 -17.40
C ALA A 75 5.72 19.91 -16.68
N THR A 76 4.85 19.21 -17.43
CA THR A 76 3.79 18.36 -16.87
C THR A 76 3.88 16.90 -17.32
N ILE A 77 3.40 15.99 -16.46
CA ILE A 77 3.29 14.56 -16.77
C ILE A 77 2.26 14.33 -17.88
N GLU A 78 1.18 15.12 -17.89
CA GLU A 78 0.13 15.07 -18.90
C GLU A 78 0.63 15.42 -20.30
N ARG A 79 1.56 16.38 -20.40
CA ARG A 79 2.20 16.69 -21.68
C ARG A 79 3.07 15.54 -22.18
N ALA A 80 3.84 14.93 -21.29
CA ALA A 80 4.64 13.75 -21.61
C ALA A 80 3.75 12.58 -22.06
N GLN A 81 2.62 12.36 -21.38
CA GLN A 81 1.62 11.37 -21.79
C GLN A 81 1.11 11.60 -23.22
N ARG A 82 0.76 12.84 -23.58
CA ARG A 82 0.37 13.15 -24.97
C ARG A 82 1.48 12.84 -25.97
N ALA A 83 2.74 13.18 -25.64
CA ALA A 83 3.89 12.89 -26.48
C ALA A 83 4.14 11.38 -26.65
N VAL A 84 3.94 10.60 -25.58
CA VAL A 84 3.99 9.14 -25.62
C VAL A 84 2.92 8.59 -26.57
N ARG A 85 1.67 9.07 -26.50
CA ARG A 85 0.61 8.65 -27.44
C ARG A 85 0.97 8.94 -28.90
N GLU A 86 1.49 10.15 -29.17
CA GLU A 86 1.91 10.58 -30.51
C GLU A 86 3.10 9.76 -31.04
N LEU A 87 4.04 9.40 -30.16
CA LEU A 87 5.18 8.56 -30.53
C LEU A 87 4.71 7.12 -30.75
N LYS A 88 3.89 6.60 -29.84
CA LYS A 88 3.32 5.25 -29.91
C LYS A 88 2.60 5.06 -31.25
N SER A 89 1.73 5.98 -31.65
CA SER A 89 0.99 5.87 -32.91
C SER A 89 1.86 5.85 -34.18
N LYS A 90 3.15 6.22 -34.08
CA LYS A 90 4.09 6.22 -35.20
C LYS A 90 4.99 4.99 -35.23
N ILE A 91 5.35 4.46 -34.06
CA ILE A 91 6.31 3.35 -33.94
C ILE A 91 5.64 2.00 -33.67
N TYR A 92 4.41 1.99 -33.16
CA TYR A 92 3.60 0.80 -33.00
C TYR A 92 2.73 0.63 -34.24
N LEU A 93 3.11 -0.35 -35.07
CA LEU A 93 2.33 -0.76 -36.23
C LEU A 93 1.57 -2.02 -35.81
N PRO A 94 0.24 -1.94 -35.56
CA PRO A 94 -0.53 -3.11 -35.15
C PRO A 94 -0.59 -4.13 -36.28
N LYS A 95 -0.73 -5.40 -35.90
CA LYS A 95 -0.94 -6.50 -36.86
C LYS A 95 -2.13 -6.18 -37.78
N PRO A 96 -1.97 -6.21 -39.12
CA PRO A 96 -3.11 -6.03 -40.02
C PRO A 96 -4.13 -7.15 -39.86
N GLU A 97 -5.40 -6.86 -40.18
CA GLU A 97 -6.45 -7.89 -40.21
C GLU A 97 -6.00 -9.06 -41.10
N PRO A 98 -6.24 -10.33 -40.70
CA PRO A 98 -5.83 -11.48 -41.49
C PRO A 98 -6.38 -11.39 -42.92
N VAL A 99 -5.49 -11.40 -43.92
CA VAL A 99 -5.85 -11.33 -45.35
C VAL A 99 -6.77 -12.49 -45.74
N GLU A 100 -6.64 -13.65 -45.08
CA GLU A 100 -7.50 -14.81 -45.34
C GLU A 100 -7.85 -15.54 -44.03
N ARG A 101 -9.14 -15.49 -43.63
CA ARG A 101 -9.65 -16.11 -42.38
C ARG A 101 -9.78 -17.64 -42.45
N ARG A 102 -9.57 -18.26 -43.62
CA ARG A 102 -9.81 -19.70 -43.87
C ARG A 102 -8.62 -20.60 -43.56
N TRP A 103 -7.39 -20.09 -43.49
CA TRP A 103 -6.18 -20.89 -43.30
C TRP A 103 -5.44 -20.49 -42.02
N ILE A 104 -5.22 -21.46 -41.13
CA ILE A 104 -4.30 -21.34 -39.98
C ILE A 104 -2.88 -21.46 -40.55
N GLY A 105 -2.12 -20.36 -40.58
CA GLY A 105 -0.72 -20.36 -41.02
C GLY A 105 -0.40 -19.54 -42.28
N SER A 106 -1.29 -18.67 -42.75
CA SER A 106 -0.92 -17.67 -43.77
C SER A 106 0.25 -16.80 -43.29
N PRO A 107 1.18 -16.37 -44.15
CA PRO A 107 2.24 -15.43 -43.77
C PRO A 107 1.59 -14.14 -43.25
N HIS A 108 1.70 -13.93 -41.94
CA HIS A 108 1.15 -12.75 -41.28
C HIS A 108 2.30 -11.79 -41.04
N GLU A 109 2.18 -10.55 -41.53
CA GLU A 109 3.05 -9.48 -41.06
C GLU A 109 2.78 -9.28 -39.56
N TYR A 110 3.84 -9.43 -38.75
CA TYR A 110 3.77 -9.13 -37.32
C TYR A 110 3.70 -7.62 -37.11
N GLY A 111 3.12 -7.20 -35.98
CA GLY A 111 3.25 -5.80 -35.59
C GLY A 111 4.68 -5.51 -35.15
N SER A 112 5.13 -4.26 -35.29
CA SER A 112 6.45 -3.81 -34.82
C SER A 112 6.29 -2.74 -33.74
N GLY A 113 7.21 -2.70 -32.77
CA GLY A 113 7.22 -1.71 -31.71
C GLY A 113 8.57 -1.59 -31.00
N ARG A 114 8.65 -0.68 -30.05
CA ARG A 114 9.79 -0.57 -29.13
C ARG A 114 9.37 0.06 -27.81
N ASP A 115 10.16 -0.18 -26.78
CA ASP A 115 9.99 0.48 -25.48
C ASP A 115 9.96 2.01 -25.62
N ILE A 116 9.14 2.66 -24.79
CA ILE A 116 9.12 4.11 -24.62
C ILE A 116 9.47 4.45 -23.18
N LEU A 117 10.46 5.32 -22.98
CA LEU A 117 10.93 5.74 -21.66
C LEU A 117 10.71 7.23 -21.43
N VAL A 118 10.05 7.56 -20.32
CA VAL A 118 9.88 8.90 -19.78
C VAL A 118 10.60 9.01 -18.44
N LEU A 119 11.52 9.97 -18.32
CA LEU A 119 12.17 10.30 -17.04
C LEU A 119 11.53 11.53 -16.39
N ILE A 120 11.28 11.44 -15.09
CA ILE A 120 10.72 12.54 -14.29
C ILE A 120 11.78 13.01 -13.29
N ARG A 121 12.18 14.27 -13.42
CA ARG A 121 13.16 14.90 -12.52
C ARG A 121 12.58 15.14 -11.13
N GLY A 122 13.45 15.29 -10.15
CA GLY A 122 13.12 15.53 -8.76
C GLY A 122 12.34 16.83 -8.57
N GLY A 123 11.47 16.81 -7.58
CA GLY A 123 10.62 17.95 -7.26
C GLY A 123 9.19 17.55 -6.91
N TYR A 124 8.44 18.54 -6.46
CA TYR A 124 7.08 18.39 -5.99
C TYR A 124 6.08 18.77 -7.10
N TYR A 125 5.44 17.77 -7.71
CA TYR A 125 4.45 17.91 -8.77
C TYR A 125 3.04 17.86 -8.19
N SER A 126 2.49 19.03 -7.87
CA SER A 126 1.08 19.15 -7.48
C SER A 126 0.16 18.98 -8.68
N LEU A 127 -0.70 17.97 -8.63
CA LEU A 127 -1.70 17.70 -9.65
C LEU A 127 -2.97 18.55 -9.42
N ASP A 128 -3.48 19.16 -10.49
CA ASP A 128 -4.79 19.83 -10.46
C ASP A 128 -5.95 18.84 -10.65
N LYS A 129 -5.68 17.68 -11.26
CA LYS A 129 -6.62 16.60 -11.51
C LYS A 129 -5.88 15.25 -11.63
N PRO A 130 -6.57 14.10 -11.48
CA PRO A 130 -5.95 12.80 -11.64
C PRO A 130 -5.37 12.59 -13.06
N VAL A 131 -4.24 11.89 -13.16
CA VAL A 131 -3.63 11.49 -14.44
C VAL A 131 -4.22 10.17 -14.91
N LEU A 132 -4.98 10.20 -16.01
CA LEU A 132 -5.66 9.04 -16.58
C LEU A 132 -4.82 8.36 -17.67
N PHE A 133 -4.41 7.11 -17.44
CA PHE A 133 -3.79 6.23 -18.40
C PHE A 133 -4.83 5.26 -18.99
N THR A 134 -4.86 5.16 -20.31
CA THR A 134 -5.74 4.31 -21.11
C THR A 134 -4.93 3.34 -21.96
N ALA A 135 -5.58 2.50 -22.77
CA ALA A 135 -4.87 1.60 -23.69
C ALA A 135 -3.93 2.32 -24.68
N ALA A 136 -4.15 3.62 -24.93
CA ALA A 136 -3.25 4.43 -25.76
C ALA A 136 -1.90 4.74 -25.08
N ASP A 137 -1.80 4.56 -23.77
CA ASP A 137 -0.63 4.93 -22.98
C ASP A 137 0.24 3.74 -22.55
N GLY A 138 -0.31 2.53 -22.64
CA GLY A 138 0.43 1.30 -22.38
C GLY A 138 1.25 0.84 -23.59
N GLY A 139 2.18 -0.08 -23.36
CA GLY A 139 2.87 -0.81 -24.42
C GLY A 139 1.98 -1.88 -25.08
N GLU A 140 2.59 -2.77 -25.87
CA GLU A 140 1.87 -3.84 -26.59
C GLU A 140 2.71 -5.13 -26.71
N ARG A 141 2.03 -6.22 -27.08
CA ARG A 141 2.62 -7.55 -27.33
C ARG A 141 2.42 -7.91 -28.80
N ILE A 142 3.40 -7.63 -29.66
CA ILE A 142 3.19 -7.58 -31.13
C ILE A 142 4.25 -8.26 -32.02
N GLU A 143 5.49 -8.46 -31.57
CA GLU A 143 6.60 -9.02 -32.38
C GLU A 143 6.91 -10.48 -32.02
N THR A 144 7.46 -11.32 -32.91
CA THR A 144 7.97 -12.67 -32.54
C THR A 144 9.30 -12.95 -33.26
N ASP A 145 10.19 -13.71 -32.60
CA ASP A 145 11.52 -14.07 -33.13
C ASP A 145 11.52 -15.36 -33.99
N LEU A 146 10.35 -15.88 -34.37
CA LEU A 146 10.20 -17.18 -35.04
C LEU A 146 9.59 -17.03 -36.45
N PRO A 147 10.07 -17.77 -37.47
CA PRO A 147 9.47 -17.79 -38.80
C PRO A 147 8.04 -18.33 -38.76
N SER A 148 7.16 -17.78 -39.58
CA SER A 148 5.75 -18.20 -39.65
C SER A 148 5.62 -19.63 -40.21
N GLY A 149 5.10 -20.54 -39.39
CA GLY A 149 4.80 -21.93 -39.75
C GLY A 149 3.84 -22.52 -38.73
N ALA A 150 2.76 -23.16 -39.20
CA ALA A 150 1.71 -23.71 -38.35
C ALA A 150 2.29 -24.66 -37.29
N PHE A 151 1.77 -24.56 -36.06
CA PHE A 151 2.08 -25.35 -34.85
C PHE A 151 3.14 -24.82 -33.87
N GLU A 152 3.76 -23.66 -34.10
CA GLU A 152 4.70 -23.10 -33.12
C GLU A 152 4.07 -22.02 -32.22
N TYR A 153 4.21 -22.20 -30.90
CA TYR A 153 3.94 -21.18 -29.89
C TYR A 153 4.77 -19.93 -30.22
N HIS A 154 4.18 -18.93 -30.86
CA HIS A 154 4.90 -17.68 -31.15
C HIS A 154 5.23 -16.96 -29.84
N LYS A 155 6.53 -16.79 -29.55
CA LYS A 155 6.98 -15.94 -28.45
C LYS A 155 6.79 -14.49 -28.85
N LEU A 156 5.58 -13.97 -28.61
CA LEU A 156 5.37 -12.55 -28.77
C LEU A 156 6.22 -11.77 -27.75
N LYS A 157 6.93 -10.74 -28.21
CA LYS A 157 7.72 -9.82 -27.41
C LYS A 157 6.82 -8.72 -26.89
N ASP A 158 6.99 -8.41 -25.60
CA ASP A 158 6.35 -7.29 -24.94
C ASP A 158 7.23 -6.06 -25.06
N HIS A 159 6.63 -4.96 -25.51
CA HIS A 159 7.21 -3.63 -25.41
C HIS A 159 6.48 -2.85 -24.34
N TYR A 160 7.20 -2.01 -23.62
CA TYR A 160 6.72 -1.31 -22.43
C TYR A 160 6.75 0.20 -22.60
N VAL A 161 5.80 0.86 -21.96
CA VAL A 161 5.87 2.30 -21.69
C VAL A 161 6.25 2.47 -20.22
N THR A 162 7.36 3.14 -19.96
CA THR A 162 7.92 3.29 -18.61
C THR A 162 8.02 4.75 -18.22
N TYR A 163 7.41 5.10 -17.09
CA TYR A 163 7.61 6.36 -16.38
C TYR A 163 8.51 6.10 -15.18
N ALA A 164 9.73 6.63 -15.20
CA ALA A 164 10.71 6.40 -14.16
C ALA A 164 11.21 7.72 -13.56
N ALA A 165 11.62 7.68 -12.30
CA ALA A 165 12.39 8.77 -11.71
C ALA A 165 13.72 8.95 -12.46
N TYR A 166 14.15 10.19 -12.61
CA TYR A 166 15.50 10.49 -13.08
C TYR A 166 16.52 9.93 -12.06
N PRO A 167 17.65 9.33 -12.50
CA PRO A 167 18.61 8.71 -11.59
C PRO A 167 19.02 9.58 -10.41
N GLY A 168 18.85 9.06 -9.18
CA GLY A 168 19.23 9.76 -7.95
C GLY A 168 18.30 10.90 -7.53
N GLU A 169 17.24 11.18 -8.30
CA GLU A 169 16.28 12.24 -8.02
C GLU A 169 14.95 11.67 -7.51
N ILE A 170 14.19 12.48 -6.77
CA ILE A 170 12.94 12.07 -6.11
C ILE A 170 11.77 12.91 -6.64
N PRO A 171 11.02 12.43 -7.64
CA PRO A 171 9.77 13.07 -8.07
C PRO A 171 8.63 12.69 -7.12
N VAL A 172 7.98 13.70 -6.53
CA VAL A 172 6.79 13.55 -5.68
C VAL A 172 5.56 13.99 -6.44
N ILE A 173 4.67 13.06 -6.75
CA ILE A 173 3.38 13.31 -7.40
C ILE A 173 2.34 13.48 -6.29
N SER A 174 1.76 14.67 -6.18
CA SER A 174 0.93 15.06 -5.05
C SER A 174 -0.48 15.46 -5.45
N GLY A 175 -1.49 14.96 -4.73
CA GLY A 175 -2.88 15.40 -4.87
C GLY A 175 -3.23 16.62 -4.00
N GLY A 176 -2.23 17.15 -3.29
CA GLY A 176 -2.36 18.31 -2.41
C GLY A 176 -1.96 19.63 -3.04
N LYS A 177 -2.69 20.69 -2.64
CA LYS A 177 -2.36 22.08 -2.92
C LYS A 177 -1.45 22.64 -1.84
N ARG A 178 -0.37 23.30 -2.24
CA ARG A 178 0.54 23.96 -1.32
C ARG A 178 -0.14 25.16 -0.66
N ILE A 179 -0.08 25.21 0.68
CA ILE A 179 -0.65 26.29 1.47
C ILE A 179 0.43 27.35 1.70
N ARG A 180 0.13 28.59 1.30
CA ARG A 180 0.96 29.78 1.47
C ARG A 180 0.15 31.04 1.11
N PRO A 181 0.54 32.24 1.59
CA PRO A 181 1.58 32.49 2.58
C PRO A 181 1.13 32.15 4.01
N TRP A 182 2.10 31.82 4.85
CA TRP A 182 1.90 31.65 6.29
C TRP A 182 2.42 32.87 7.05
N THR A 183 1.66 33.30 8.04
CA THR A 183 2.01 34.40 8.96
C THR A 183 2.16 33.86 10.37
N HIS A 184 3.27 34.20 11.02
CA HIS A 184 3.56 33.76 12.39
C HIS A 184 3.03 34.75 13.42
N ASN A 185 2.36 34.24 14.45
CA ASN A 185 1.95 35.02 15.62
C ASN A 185 1.97 34.13 16.88
N ASN A 186 2.70 34.55 17.91
CA ASN A 186 2.74 33.89 19.23
C ASN A 186 2.96 32.36 19.18
N GLY A 187 3.89 31.88 18.35
CA GLY A 187 4.21 30.45 18.25
C GLY A 187 3.31 29.64 17.30
N VAL A 188 2.26 30.26 16.75
CA VAL A 188 1.32 29.63 15.81
C VAL A 188 1.45 30.29 14.43
N TRP A 189 1.55 29.46 13.40
CA TRP A 189 1.49 29.90 12.01
C TRP A 189 0.07 29.84 11.49
N THR A 190 -0.34 30.87 10.75
CA THR A 190 -1.70 30.96 10.23
C THR A 190 -1.71 31.26 8.73
N ALA A 191 -2.64 30.66 8.01
CA ALA A 191 -2.85 30.88 6.58
C ALA A 191 -4.35 30.93 6.26
N GLN A 192 -4.71 31.79 5.30
CA GLN A 192 -6.07 31.85 4.76
C GLN A 192 -6.24 30.80 3.66
N VAL A 193 -7.24 29.93 3.78
CA VAL A 193 -7.47 28.84 2.81
C VAL A 193 -8.83 29.00 2.13
N ALA A 194 -8.82 29.47 0.89
CA ALA A 194 -10.03 29.63 0.08
C ALA A 194 -10.25 28.44 -0.86
N GLY A 195 -11.52 28.02 -1.04
CA GLY A 195 -11.92 27.13 -2.12
C GLY A 195 -11.58 25.63 -1.99
N ILE A 196 -11.08 25.16 -0.84
CA ILE A 196 -10.76 23.73 -0.63
C ILE A 196 -11.17 23.23 0.76
N LYS A 197 -11.69 22.01 0.90
CA LYS A 197 -11.92 21.42 2.23
C LYS A 197 -10.60 20.84 2.75
N VAL A 198 -10.11 21.34 3.89
CA VAL A 198 -8.88 20.81 4.52
C VAL A 198 -9.28 19.65 5.43
N GLN A 199 -9.06 18.42 4.97
CA GLN A 199 -9.36 17.21 5.75
C GLN A 199 -8.11 16.58 6.34
N ASN A 200 -6.96 16.79 5.68
CA ASN A 200 -5.64 16.34 6.10
C ASN A 200 -4.63 17.42 5.75
N LEU A 201 -3.50 17.42 6.45
CA LEU A 201 -2.38 18.31 6.18
C LEU A 201 -1.09 17.49 6.18
N VAL A 202 -0.26 17.69 5.16
CA VAL A 202 1.03 17.00 5.02
C VAL A 202 2.13 18.05 4.99
N ALA A 203 3.21 17.82 5.71
CA ALA A 203 4.38 18.69 5.72
C ALA A 203 5.65 17.87 5.50
N ASN A 204 6.38 18.16 4.42
CA ASN A 204 7.62 17.46 4.03
C ASN A 204 7.49 15.92 4.11
N GLY A 205 6.40 15.38 3.58
CA GLY A 205 6.17 13.93 3.54
C GLY A 205 5.71 13.29 4.84
N LYS A 206 5.19 14.07 5.79
CA LYS A 206 4.57 13.55 7.03
C LYS A 206 3.17 14.11 7.22
N THR A 207 2.20 13.24 7.47
CA THR A 207 0.85 13.64 7.90
C THR A 207 0.94 14.33 9.26
N LEU A 208 0.30 15.49 9.37
CA LEU A 208 0.20 16.26 10.60
C LEU A 208 -1.10 15.93 11.33
N ALA A 209 -1.05 15.90 12.66
CA ALA A 209 -2.20 15.62 13.50
C ALA A 209 -3.11 16.85 13.58
N LEU A 210 -4.42 16.64 13.50
CA LEU A 210 -5.35 17.67 13.99
C LEU A 210 -5.08 17.90 15.48
N ALA A 211 -5.23 19.15 15.92
CA ALA A 211 -5.20 19.53 17.33
C ALA A 211 -6.14 18.62 18.13
N ARG A 212 -5.59 17.82 19.05
CA ARG A 212 -6.32 16.71 19.67
C ARG A 212 -5.98 16.52 21.14
N SER A 213 -6.89 15.92 21.90
CA SER A 213 -6.67 15.50 23.27
C SER A 213 -7.10 14.04 23.49
N PRO A 214 -6.23 13.20 24.10
CA PRO A 214 -4.86 13.53 24.43
C PRO A 214 -4.01 13.67 23.15
N ASN A 215 -2.89 14.41 23.24
CA ASN A 215 -1.98 14.65 22.12
C ASN A 215 -1.36 13.35 21.60
N ASP A 216 -1.21 12.36 22.48
CA ASP A 216 -0.80 10.99 22.16
C ASP A 216 -1.65 9.97 22.93
N GLY A 217 -1.82 8.77 22.34
CA GLY A 217 -2.62 7.70 22.93
C GLY A 217 -4.13 7.95 22.90
N TYR A 218 -4.84 7.44 23.91
CA TYR A 218 -6.30 7.44 23.97
C TYR A 218 -6.80 7.60 25.41
N PHE A 219 -7.94 8.25 25.58
CA PHE A 219 -8.76 8.12 26.78
C PHE A 219 -9.56 6.81 26.76
N THR A 220 -10.03 6.40 27.93
CA THR A 220 -10.94 5.24 28.08
C THR A 220 -12.03 5.59 29.08
N PRO A 221 -13.32 5.39 28.78
CA PRO A 221 -14.39 5.67 29.71
C PRO A 221 -14.24 4.90 31.02
N PRO A 222 -14.49 5.51 32.18
CA PRO A 222 -14.43 4.81 33.46
C PRO A 222 -15.58 3.82 33.67
N ARG A 223 -16.68 3.97 32.91
CA ARG A 223 -17.86 3.09 32.94
C ARG A 223 -18.67 3.22 31.65
N PHE A 224 -19.56 2.25 31.45
CA PHE A 224 -20.50 2.23 30.33
C PHE A 224 -21.69 3.16 30.57
N SER A 225 -22.20 3.75 29.48
CA SER A 225 -23.58 4.28 29.48
C SER A 225 -24.54 3.23 28.95
N GLN A 226 -25.80 3.31 29.40
CA GLN A 226 -26.92 2.61 28.81
C GLN A 226 -27.46 3.34 27.56
N SER A 227 -27.00 4.57 27.32
CA SER A 227 -27.33 5.39 26.16
C SER A 227 -26.19 5.39 25.16
N ALA A 228 -26.50 5.14 23.89
CA ALA A 228 -25.53 5.27 22.80
C ALA A 228 -25.16 6.73 22.47
N GLN A 229 -25.74 7.72 23.17
CA GLN A 229 -25.42 9.15 23.01
C GLN A 229 -24.56 9.70 24.15
N GLU A 230 -24.21 8.89 25.16
CA GLU A 230 -23.49 9.37 26.34
C GLU A 230 -22.15 8.66 26.48
N LEU A 231 -21.10 9.44 26.71
CA LEU A 231 -19.75 8.96 26.97
C LEU A 231 -19.30 9.47 28.33
N PHE A 232 -19.03 8.56 29.27
CA PHE A 232 -18.41 8.93 30.54
C PHE A 232 -16.92 9.18 30.34
N PHE A 233 -16.39 10.16 31.06
CA PHE A 233 -14.95 10.50 31.06
C PHE A 233 -14.44 10.68 32.50
N ARG A 234 -13.13 10.66 32.73
CA ARG A 234 -12.54 10.97 34.04
C ARG A 234 -12.37 12.48 34.19
N LYS A 235 -12.19 12.92 35.44
CA LYS A 235 -12.02 14.34 35.74
C LYS A 235 -10.81 14.88 34.97
N ASP A 236 -10.95 16.08 34.43
CA ASP A 236 -9.90 16.82 33.70
C ASP A 236 -9.50 16.20 32.33
N GLU A 237 -10.20 15.17 31.83
CA GLU A 237 -9.96 14.61 30.48
C GLU A 237 -10.65 15.42 29.38
N LEU A 238 -11.89 15.89 29.63
CA LEU A 238 -12.69 16.65 28.68
C LEU A 238 -13.22 17.93 29.34
N HIS A 239 -13.30 19.01 28.55
CA HIS A 239 -13.87 20.27 28.97
C HIS A 239 -14.91 20.75 27.96
N GLN A 240 -15.81 21.62 28.41
CA GLN A 240 -16.64 22.39 27.49
C GLN A 240 -15.81 23.54 26.89
N TRP A 241 -14.98 23.22 25.90
CA TRP A 241 -14.18 24.22 25.19
C TRP A 241 -15.07 25.18 24.37
N PRO A 242 -14.61 26.42 24.11
CA PRO A 242 -15.25 27.30 23.15
C PRO A 242 -15.12 26.76 21.72
N ALA A 243 -16.04 27.15 20.83
CA ALA A 243 -16.00 26.85 19.40
C ALA A 243 -15.87 25.36 19.04
N MET A 244 -16.54 24.48 19.79
CA MET A 244 -16.54 23.04 19.54
C MET A 244 -17.47 22.63 18.39
N GLU A 245 -18.04 23.53 17.60
CA GLU A 245 -19.05 23.14 16.59
C GLU A 245 -18.51 22.17 15.53
N ASP A 246 -17.20 22.23 15.25
CA ASP A 246 -16.52 21.39 14.26
C ASP A 246 -15.67 20.27 14.89
N ASN A 247 -15.86 19.98 16.19
CA ASN A 247 -15.10 18.93 16.88
C ASN A 247 -15.37 17.55 16.27
N ARG A 248 -14.36 16.68 16.32
CA ARG A 248 -14.46 15.28 15.94
C ARG A 248 -14.02 14.40 17.10
N VAL A 249 -14.82 13.39 17.41
CA VAL A 249 -14.52 12.37 18.40
C VAL A 249 -14.30 11.06 17.67
N VAL A 250 -13.10 10.52 17.79
CA VAL A 250 -12.70 9.25 17.18
C VAL A 250 -12.72 8.19 18.25
N MET A 251 -13.46 7.11 18.01
CA MET A 251 -13.70 6.02 18.95
C MET A 251 -13.31 4.69 18.33
N LEU A 252 -12.44 3.93 18.98
CA LEU A 252 -12.07 2.57 18.58
C LEU A 252 -13.06 1.59 19.20
N LEU A 253 -13.94 1.01 18.38
CA LEU A 253 -15.07 0.17 18.78
C LEU A 253 -14.85 -1.27 18.29
N ARG A 254 -14.07 -2.03 19.06
CA ARG A 254 -13.58 -3.38 18.71
C ARG A 254 -12.88 -3.39 17.36
N TRP A 255 -13.61 -3.71 16.30
CA TRP A 255 -13.11 -3.94 14.96
C TRP A 255 -13.38 -2.80 13.97
N HIS A 256 -14.04 -1.72 14.40
CA HIS A 256 -14.30 -0.55 13.56
C HIS A 256 -14.05 0.75 14.31
N THR A 257 -13.83 1.82 13.56
CA THR A 257 -13.70 3.18 14.12
C THR A 257 -15.03 3.90 13.99
N GLY A 258 -15.51 4.48 15.09
CA GLY A 258 -16.63 5.42 15.12
C GLY A 258 -16.13 6.85 15.02
N ILE A 259 -16.77 7.67 14.19
CA ILE A 259 -16.51 9.10 14.06
C ILE A 259 -17.79 9.86 14.37
N ASN A 260 -17.74 10.71 15.39
CA ASN A 260 -18.88 11.49 15.88
C ASN A 260 -18.40 12.88 16.36
N SER A 261 -19.27 13.63 17.03
CA SER A 261 -18.94 14.93 17.64
C SER A 261 -19.64 15.05 18.99
N PHE A 262 -19.07 15.81 19.93
CA PHE A 262 -19.75 16.20 21.16
C PHE A 262 -20.67 17.39 20.91
N ALA A 263 -21.95 17.27 21.30
CA ALA A 263 -22.90 18.37 21.35
C ALA A 263 -22.73 19.21 22.62
N ARG A 264 -22.37 18.57 23.73
CA ARG A 264 -22.15 19.21 25.03
C ARG A 264 -21.30 18.32 25.93
N VAL A 265 -20.45 18.92 26.75
CA VAL A 265 -19.68 18.27 27.82
C VAL A 265 -20.19 18.79 29.16
N ASP A 266 -20.57 17.87 30.05
CA ASP A 266 -21.00 18.16 31.42
C ASP A 266 -19.89 17.75 32.39
N GLU A 267 -19.03 18.69 32.75
CA GLU A 267 -17.87 18.45 33.62
C GLU A 267 -18.29 18.05 35.04
N GLY A 268 -19.41 18.59 35.54
CA GLY A 268 -19.93 18.28 36.88
C GLY A 268 -20.44 16.85 36.99
N ARG A 269 -21.02 16.30 35.92
CA ARG A 269 -21.47 14.90 35.85
C ARG A 269 -20.46 13.95 35.23
N GLN A 270 -19.41 14.49 34.61
CA GLN A 270 -18.41 13.76 33.82
C GLN A 270 -19.04 12.96 32.67
N ILE A 271 -19.96 13.60 31.95
CA ILE A 271 -20.67 13.02 30.80
C ILE A 271 -20.51 13.94 29.59
N ALA A 272 -20.02 13.39 28.49
CA ALA A 272 -20.05 14.03 27.19
C ALA A 272 -21.21 13.46 26.36
N TYR A 273 -21.98 14.35 25.74
CA TYR A 273 -23.16 14.01 24.94
C TYR A 273 -22.79 14.08 23.47
N LEU A 274 -22.95 12.97 22.75
CA LEU A 274 -22.72 12.90 21.31
C LEU A 274 -23.88 13.55 20.54
N THR A 275 -23.59 14.12 19.38
CA THR A 275 -24.61 14.74 18.51
C THR A 275 -25.60 13.71 17.95
N LYS A 276 -25.17 12.46 17.80
CA LYS A 276 -25.99 11.33 17.35
C LYS A 276 -25.63 10.05 18.11
N PRO A 277 -26.56 9.09 18.26
CA PRO A 277 -26.25 7.76 18.80
C PRO A 277 -25.09 7.11 18.06
N GLN A 278 -24.15 6.52 18.78
CA GLN A 278 -23.03 5.76 18.24
C GLN A 278 -23.26 4.24 18.42
N PRO A 279 -23.49 3.49 17.33
CA PRO A 279 -23.52 2.03 17.38
C PRO A 279 -22.20 1.46 17.96
N GLY A 280 -22.32 0.39 18.75
CA GLY A 280 -21.17 -0.26 19.41
C GLY A 280 -20.78 0.34 20.76
N LEU A 281 -21.15 1.60 21.05
CA LEU A 281 -20.73 2.31 22.26
C LEU A 281 -21.22 1.65 23.58
N ILE A 282 -22.42 1.07 23.56
CA ILE A 282 -23.01 0.39 24.71
C ILE A 282 -22.53 -1.07 24.85
N ILE A 283 -21.79 -1.58 23.86
CA ILE A 283 -21.30 -2.97 23.82
C ILE A 283 -19.89 -3.04 24.38
N VAL A 284 -19.01 -2.12 23.94
CA VAL A 284 -17.63 -2.01 24.41
C VAL A 284 -17.31 -0.54 24.74
N PRO A 285 -16.51 -0.27 25.80
CA PRO A 285 -16.10 1.08 26.11
C PRO A 285 -15.01 1.48 25.11
N PRO A 286 -15.18 2.50 24.27
CA PRO A 286 -14.18 2.79 23.25
C PRO A 286 -12.91 3.37 23.88
N ARG A 287 -11.75 3.04 23.30
CA ARG A 287 -10.62 3.96 23.37
C ARG A 287 -10.97 5.17 22.50
N TYR A 288 -10.78 6.40 22.96
CA TYR A 288 -11.18 7.57 22.20
C TYR A 288 -10.26 8.77 22.37
N TYR A 289 -10.37 9.71 21.44
CA TYR A 289 -9.79 11.05 21.53
C TYR A 289 -10.71 12.06 20.86
N VAL A 290 -10.57 13.32 21.23
CA VAL A 290 -11.27 14.46 20.60
C VAL A 290 -10.25 15.27 19.81
N GLU A 291 -10.64 15.77 18.64
CA GLU A 291 -9.79 16.57 17.77
C GLU A 291 -10.57 17.70 17.08
N ASN A 292 -9.83 18.58 16.41
CA ASN A 292 -10.34 19.75 15.69
C ASN A 292 -11.06 20.75 16.60
N VAL A 293 -10.44 21.09 17.73
CA VAL A 293 -10.86 22.14 18.66
C VAL A 293 -9.70 23.12 18.82
N GLU A 294 -9.94 24.42 18.64
CA GLU A 294 -8.87 25.44 18.64
C GLU A 294 -8.06 25.44 19.96
N ALA A 295 -8.76 25.26 21.09
CA ALA A 295 -8.14 25.22 22.41
C ALA A 295 -7.19 24.01 22.63
N LEU A 296 -7.24 23.00 21.76
CA LEU A 296 -6.35 21.84 21.80
C LEU A 296 -5.10 22.02 20.94
N LEU A 297 -4.95 23.14 20.25
CA LEU A 297 -3.76 23.41 19.44
C LEU A 297 -2.61 23.83 20.37
N ASP A 298 -1.86 22.86 20.88
CA ASP A 298 -0.86 23.10 21.92
C ASP A 298 0.50 22.43 21.67
N SER A 299 0.59 21.52 20.70
CA SER A 299 1.78 20.71 20.48
C SER A 299 2.40 20.85 19.07
N PRO A 300 3.73 20.73 18.93
CA PRO A 300 4.40 20.77 17.63
C PRO A 300 3.89 19.69 16.66
N GLY A 301 3.53 20.13 15.46
CA GLY A 301 2.96 19.28 14.41
C GLY A 301 1.44 19.21 14.42
N GLU A 302 0.77 19.89 15.35
CA GLU A 302 -0.69 19.99 15.37
C GLU A 302 -1.20 21.15 14.50
N TRP A 303 -2.37 20.94 13.90
CA TRP A 303 -3.08 21.98 13.16
C TRP A 303 -4.57 22.02 13.50
N PHE A 304 -5.17 23.20 13.32
CA PHE A 304 -6.59 23.44 13.51
C PHE A 304 -7.14 24.20 12.30
N PHE A 305 -8.34 23.84 11.85
CA PHE A 305 -8.99 24.52 10.73
C PHE A 305 -10.37 25.03 11.11
N ASP A 306 -10.49 26.35 11.20
CA ASP A 306 -11.76 27.03 11.39
C ASP A 306 -12.51 27.07 10.05
N GLN A 307 -13.60 26.32 9.94
CA GLN A 307 -14.40 26.26 8.71
C GLN A 307 -15.14 27.58 8.42
N LYS A 308 -15.49 28.36 9.45
CA LYS A 308 -16.24 29.61 9.31
C LYS A 308 -15.34 30.72 8.81
N SER A 309 -14.21 30.95 9.47
CA SER A 309 -13.24 31.99 9.06
C SER A 309 -12.30 31.52 7.95
N ARG A 310 -12.28 30.22 7.65
CA ARG A 310 -11.43 29.60 6.62
C ARG A 310 -9.94 29.77 6.92
N LYS A 311 -9.61 29.88 8.20
CA LYS A 311 -8.26 30.06 8.73
C LYS A 311 -7.68 28.72 9.17
N LEU A 312 -6.50 28.41 8.64
CA LEU A 312 -5.69 27.26 9.06
C LEU A 312 -4.63 27.73 10.04
N SER A 313 -4.59 27.12 11.22
CA SER A 313 -3.60 27.38 12.27
C SER A 313 -2.71 26.14 12.43
N LEU A 314 -1.40 26.34 12.60
CA LEU A 314 -0.40 25.27 12.64
C LEU A 314 0.69 25.61 13.66
N ILE A 315 0.96 24.71 14.60
CA ILE A 315 2.23 24.71 15.34
C ILE A 315 3.17 23.83 14.53
N VAL A 316 4.19 24.43 13.92
CA VAL A 316 5.07 23.70 13.01
C VAL A 316 5.82 22.57 13.73
N PRO A 317 6.04 21.41 13.07
CA PRO A 317 6.91 20.38 13.61
C PRO A 317 8.31 20.94 13.89
N LYS A 318 8.99 20.41 14.92
CA LYS A 318 10.36 20.85 15.28
C LYS A 318 11.39 20.72 14.14
N THR A 319 11.10 19.90 13.13
CA THR A 319 11.92 19.72 11.92
C THR A 319 11.73 20.81 10.87
N ILE A 320 10.79 21.74 11.07
CA ILE A 320 10.46 22.83 10.14
C ILE A 320 10.56 24.15 10.87
N SER A 321 11.49 25.02 10.45
CA SER A 321 11.65 26.35 11.03
C SER A 321 10.63 27.35 10.49
N ASN A 322 10.32 27.29 9.19
CA ASN A 322 9.39 28.18 8.51
C ASN A 322 8.54 27.39 7.50
N PRO A 323 7.20 27.36 7.64
CA PRO A 323 6.33 26.60 6.75
C PRO A 323 6.25 27.19 5.33
N ASN A 324 6.67 28.45 5.11
CA ASN A 324 6.75 29.03 3.77
C ASN A 324 7.87 28.41 2.91
N ASP A 325 8.92 27.88 3.56
CA ASP A 325 10.06 27.23 2.89
C ASP A 325 9.87 25.71 2.77
N ALA A 326 8.80 25.17 3.36
CA ALA A 326 8.46 23.76 3.36
C ALA A 326 7.31 23.44 2.37
N ASP A 327 7.19 22.16 2.03
CA ASP A 327 6.03 21.64 1.30
C ASP A 327 4.93 21.30 2.30
N VAL A 328 4.18 22.33 2.70
CA VAL A 328 2.95 22.18 3.50
C VAL A 328 1.77 22.15 2.54
N VAL A 329 1.14 20.98 2.40
CA VAL A 329 0.08 20.73 1.42
C VAL A 329 -1.20 20.22 2.07
N ALA A 330 -2.34 20.64 1.52
CA ALA A 330 -3.65 20.07 1.84
C ALA A 330 -4.12 19.19 0.67
N PRO A 331 -4.23 17.86 0.84
CA PRO A 331 -4.80 16.95 -0.16
C PRO A 331 -6.20 17.36 -0.61
N THR A 332 -6.42 17.38 -1.92
CA THR A 332 -7.74 17.70 -2.52
C THR A 332 -8.24 16.68 -3.52
N LEU A 333 -7.34 15.87 -4.07
CA LEU A 333 -7.70 14.83 -5.03
C LEU A 333 -8.05 13.51 -4.32
N ASP A 334 -9.03 12.82 -4.88
CA ASP A 334 -9.36 11.43 -4.54
C ASP A 334 -8.43 10.46 -5.25
N ARG A 335 -7.92 10.78 -6.43
CA ARG A 335 -6.99 9.95 -7.19
C ARG A 335 -5.78 10.71 -7.71
N LEU A 336 -4.62 10.05 -7.77
CA LEU A 336 -3.41 10.64 -8.40
C LEU A 336 -3.20 10.06 -9.79
N VAL A 337 -3.08 8.74 -9.88
CA VAL A 337 -2.86 8.02 -11.14
C VAL A 337 -3.94 6.96 -11.31
N PHE A 338 -4.62 6.99 -12.46
CA PHE A 338 -5.70 6.08 -12.76
C PHE A 338 -5.44 5.34 -14.07
N ILE A 339 -5.27 4.02 -13.99
CA ILE A 339 -5.05 3.13 -15.13
C ILE A 339 -6.37 2.47 -15.46
N GLN A 340 -7.03 2.95 -16.52
CA GLN A 340 -8.38 2.54 -16.89
C GLN A 340 -8.42 2.02 -18.33
N GLY A 341 -8.52 0.71 -18.45
CA GLY A 341 -8.83 0.02 -19.70
C GLY A 341 -10.31 -0.32 -19.82
N THR A 342 -10.65 -1.05 -20.88
CA THR A 342 -11.91 -1.79 -21.01
C THR A 342 -11.60 -3.26 -21.26
N ARG A 343 -12.63 -4.11 -21.24
CA ARG A 343 -12.52 -5.53 -21.59
C ARG A 343 -11.89 -5.73 -22.97
N GLU A 344 -12.30 -4.92 -23.95
CA GLU A 344 -11.84 -4.99 -25.34
C GLU A 344 -10.47 -4.33 -25.52
N LYS A 345 -10.20 -3.27 -24.75
CA LYS A 345 -8.97 -2.48 -24.83
C LYS A 345 -8.36 -2.28 -23.44
N PRO A 346 -7.78 -3.32 -22.83
CA PRO A 346 -7.12 -3.16 -21.55
C PRO A 346 -5.80 -2.39 -21.72
N VAL A 347 -5.38 -1.68 -20.66
CA VAL A 347 -4.06 -1.05 -20.61
C VAL A 347 -3.02 -2.15 -20.42
N ARG A 348 -2.01 -2.20 -21.28
CA ARG A 348 -0.97 -3.24 -21.25
C ARG A 348 0.39 -2.65 -20.97
N ASN A 349 1.26 -3.39 -20.28
CA ASN A 349 2.70 -3.13 -20.27
C ASN A 349 3.08 -1.69 -19.85
N LEU A 350 2.36 -1.10 -18.89
CA LEU A 350 2.65 0.23 -18.34
C LEU A 350 3.42 0.10 -17.03
N ARG A 351 4.54 0.81 -16.91
CA ARG A 351 5.48 0.69 -15.79
C ARG A 351 5.70 2.04 -15.10
N PHE A 352 5.66 2.03 -13.76
CA PHE A 352 6.06 3.15 -12.90
C PHE A 352 7.23 2.72 -12.01
N TYR A 353 8.36 3.43 -12.10
CA TYR A 353 9.60 3.08 -11.38
C TYR A 353 10.15 4.25 -10.57
N GLY A 354 10.40 4.04 -9.27
CA GLY A 354 11.07 5.03 -8.43
C GLY A 354 10.27 6.30 -8.12
N LEU A 355 8.96 6.32 -8.42
CA LEU A 355 8.10 7.48 -8.23
C LEU A 355 7.53 7.54 -6.81
N GLN A 356 7.30 8.76 -6.30
CA GLN A 356 6.61 8.96 -5.03
C GLN A 356 5.20 9.52 -5.23
N PHE A 357 4.25 9.06 -4.42
CA PHE A 357 2.85 9.45 -4.43
C PHE A 357 2.43 9.95 -3.04
N GLU A 358 1.84 11.15 -2.97
CA GLU A 358 1.52 11.83 -1.71
C GLU A 358 0.14 12.51 -1.72
N GLY A 359 -0.59 12.39 -0.59
CA GLY A 359 -1.79 13.16 -0.31
C GLY A 359 -3.01 12.88 -1.19
N THR A 360 -3.84 11.92 -0.78
CA THR A 360 -5.25 11.80 -1.21
C THR A 360 -6.22 12.13 -0.09
N VAL A 361 -7.45 12.49 -0.44
CA VAL A 361 -8.55 12.66 0.53
C VAL A 361 -9.09 11.29 1.02
N PRO A 362 -9.83 11.23 2.15
CA PRO A 362 -10.48 9.99 2.60
C PRO A 362 -11.36 9.37 1.51
N GLY A 363 -11.39 8.04 1.43
CA GLY A 363 -12.04 7.27 0.35
C GLY A 363 -11.32 7.32 -1.00
N GLY A 364 -10.18 8.03 -1.11
CA GLY A 364 -9.38 8.13 -2.32
C GLY A 364 -8.45 6.93 -2.56
N GLU A 365 -7.77 6.91 -3.71
CA GLU A 365 -6.82 5.88 -4.13
C GLU A 365 -5.60 6.56 -4.77
N ALA A 366 -4.37 6.31 -4.29
CA ALA A 366 -3.18 6.92 -4.90
C ALA A 366 -2.99 6.46 -6.35
N VAL A 367 -2.96 5.13 -6.55
CA VAL A 367 -2.83 4.49 -7.86
C VAL A 367 -3.88 3.40 -8.00
N SER A 368 -4.80 3.53 -8.96
CA SER A 368 -5.84 2.50 -9.20
C SER A 368 -5.84 1.95 -10.61
N TYR A 369 -6.18 0.66 -10.72
CA TYR A 369 -6.10 -0.14 -11.93
C TYR A 369 -7.42 -0.84 -12.21
N ASN A 370 -7.93 -0.70 -13.43
CA ASN A 370 -9.06 -1.45 -13.96
C ASN A 370 -8.75 -1.88 -15.39
N TYR A 371 -9.00 -3.14 -15.72
CA TYR A 371 -8.63 -3.76 -17.01
C TYR A 371 -7.17 -3.41 -17.38
N ALA A 372 -6.26 -3.61 -16.42
CA ALA A 372 -4.83 -3.39 -16.58
C ALA A 372 -4.11 -4.74 -16.60
N HIS A 373 -3.27 -4.94 -17.60
CA HIS A 373 -2.64 -6.22 -17.90
C HIS A 373 -1.13 -6.05 -17.91
N ASN A 374 -0.41 -6.82 -17.09
CA ASN A 374 1.05 -6.79 -17.03
C ASN A 374 1.61 -5.37 -16.77
N CYS A 375 0.94 -4.60 -15.92
CA CYS A 375 1.41 -3.29 -15.46
C CYS A 375 2.21 -3.42 -14.16
N GLU A 376 3.14 -2.49 -13.93
CA GLU A 376 4.06 -2.57 -12.80
C GLU A 376 4.14 -1.24 -12.04
N LEU A 377 4.20 -1.33 -10.71
CA LEU A 377 4.60 -0.25 -9.81
C LEU A 377 5.75 -0.77 -8.95
N VAL A 378 6.93 -0.21 -9.15
CA VAL A 378 8.18 -0.76 -8.60
C VAL A 378 9.06 0.33 -8.01
N ASP A 379 9.70 0.03 -6.88
CA ASP A 379 10.68 0.91 -6.21
C ASP A 379 10.14 2.29 -5.80
N GLY A 380 8.82 2.45 -5.77
CA GLY A 380 8.17 3.69 -5.42
C GLY A 380 7.95 3.87 -3.92
N GLN A 381 7.46 5.04 -3.55
CA GLN A 381 6.92 5.31 -2.21
C GLN A 381 5.51 5.86 -2.32
N ILE A 382 4.57 5.26 -1.60
CA ILE A 382 3.20 5.77 -1.44
C ILE A 382 3.06 6.18 0.01
N ARG A 383 2.75 7.46 0.28
CA ARG A 383 2.71 7.95 1.66
C ARG A 383 1.64 8.99 1.92
N CYS A 384 1.24 9.12 3.19
CA CYS A 384 0.31 10.17 3.65
C CYS A 384 -1.03 10.13 2.88
N MET A 385 -1.57 8.94 2.67
CA MET A 385 -2.87 8.75 2.04
C MET A 385 -3.94 8.67 3.11
N ALA A 386 -4.96 9.51 3.01
CA ALA A 386 -6.13 9.33 3.86
C ALA A 386 -7.09 8.25 3.35
N GLY A 387 -6.92 7.82 2.10
CA GLY A 387 -7.60 6.66 1.53
C GLY A 387 -6.67 5.46 1.38
N THR A 388 -6.78 4.81 0.23
CA THR A 388 -6.02 3.61 -0.17
C THR A 388 -4.75 3.98 -0.95
N GLY A 389 -3.68 3.21 -0.76
CA GLY A 389 -2.44 3.37 -1.52
C GLY A 389 -2.59 2.88 -2.97
N VAL A 390 -2.72 1.57 -3.16
CA VAL A 390 -2.87 0.92 -4.47
C VAL A 390 -4.14 0.09 -4.51
N PHE A 391 -4.93 0.25 -5.57
CA PHE A 391 -6.13 -0.55 -5.82
C PHE A 391 -6.05 -1.29 -7.17
N LEU A 392 -6.00 -2.62 -7.14
CA LEU A 392 -6.14 -3.51 -8.30
C LEU A 392 -7.59 -4.00 -8.35
N GLY A 393 -8.33 -3.51 -9.34
CA GLY A 393 -9.75 -3.76 -9.53
C GLY A 393 -10.07 -4.66 -10.72
N LYS A 394 -11.34 -4.60 -11.13
CA LYS A 394 -11.97 -5.41 -12.16
C LYS A 394 -11.10 -5.62 -13.41
N GLY A 395 -11.01 -6.87 -13.87
CA GLY A 395 -10.29 -7.26 -15.08
C GLY A 395 -8.77 -7.07 -15.04
N CYS A 396 -8.18 -6.86 -13.86
CA CYS A 396 -6.74 -6.82 -13.72
C CYS A 396 -6.11 -8.21 -13.91
N TYR A 397 -5.03 -8.26 -14.68
CA TYR A 397 -4.34 -9.50 -15.01
C TYR A 397 -2.82 -9.33 -14.94
N GLN A 398 -2.15 -10.16 -14.12
CA GLN A 398 -0.68 -10.19 -14.05
C GLN A 398 0.00 -8.86 -13.69
N ASN A 399 -0.66 -8.01 -12.91
CA ASN A 399 -0.05 -6.76 -12.43
C ASN A 399 0.91 -7.03 -11.28
N ARG A 400 1.95 -6.19 -11.15
CA ARG A 400 3.03 -6.37 -10.17
C ARG A 400 3.23 -5.12 -9.33
N ILE A 401 3.08 -5.25 -8.02
CA ILE A 401 3.38 -4.22 -7.02
C ILE A 401 4.59 -4.71 -6.24
N LEU A 402 5.78 -4.21 -6.59
CA LEU A 402 7.05 -4.78 -6.14
C LEU A 402 7.98 -3.77 -5.48
N SER A 403 8.62 -4.15 -4.38
CA SER A 403 9.71 -3.34 -3.79
C SER A 403 9.33 -1.90 -3.41
N ASN A 404 8.04 -1.62 -3.17
CA ASN A 404 7.58 -0.28 -2.82
C ASN A 404 7.55 -0.09 -1.30
N ARG A 405 7.54 1.18 -0.87
CA ARG A 405 7.32 1.59 0.53
C ARG A 405 5.94 2.22 0.68
N PHE A 406 5.16 1.75 1.64
CA PHE A 406 3.87 2.30 2.01
C PHE A 406 3.96 2.84 3.43
N GLU A 407 3.64 4.12 3.61
CA GLU A 407 3.83 4.82 4.89
C GLU A 407 2.63 5.70 5.22
N SER A 408 2.05 5.59 6.42
CA SER A 408 0.97 6.49 6.86
C SER A 408 -0.23 6.52 5.88
N ILE A 409 -0.78 5.33 5.61
CA ILE A 409 -1.98 5.11 4.78
C ILE A 409 -3.15 4.77 5.71
N GLU A 410 -4.30 5.43 5.61
CA GLU A 410 -5.38 5.27 6.61
C GLU A 410 -6.36 4.12 6.32
N GLU A 411 -6.71 3.84 5.06
CA GLU A 411 -7.77 2.84 4.73
C GLU A 411 -7.23 1.49 4.23
N GLY A 412 -6.16 1.48 3.45
CA GLY A 412 -5.49 0.23 3.04
C GLY A 412 -4.28 0.48 2.14
N ALA A 413 -3.18 -0.24 2.34
CA ALA A 413 -1.97 0.01 1.57
C ALA A 413 -2.09 -0.56 0.16
N ILE A 414 -2.49 -1.83 0.05
CA ILE A 414 -2.63 -2.55 -1.23
C ILE A 414 -3.92 -3.36 -1.20
N VAL A 415 -4.82 -3.08 -2.13
CA VAL A 415 -6.12 -3.75 -2.24
C VAL A 415 -6.22 -4.42 -3.60
N VAL A 416 -6.50 -5.72 -3.61
CA VAL A 416 -6.76 -6.53 -4.79
C VAL A 416 -8.17 -7.08 -4.66
N SER A 417 -9.16 -6.37 -5.21
CA SER A 417 -10.56 -6.73 -4.97
C SER A 417 -11.45 -6.54 -6.18
N GLY A 418 -12.16 -7.62 -6.54
CA GLY A 418 -13.06 -7.70 -7.68
C GLY A 418 -14.52 -7.91 -7.28
N ASP A 419 -15.35 -8.22 -8.27
CA ASP A 419 -16.75 -8.59 -8.07
C ASP A 419 -16.86 -10.05 -7.60
N ALA A 420 -17.64 -10.31 -6.56
CA ALA A 420 -17.97 -11.68 -6.12
C ALA A 420 -18.68 -12.50 -7.22
N ARG A 421 -19.46 -11.80 -8.05
CA ARG A 421 -20.27 -12.35 -9.14
C ARG A 421 -19.91 -11.66 -10.46
N PRO A 422 -18.74 -11.95 -11.05
CA PRO A 422 -18.32 -11.30 -12.28
C PRO A 422 -19.26 -11.72 -13.43
N SER A 423 -19.73 -10.75 -14.22
CA SER A 423 -20.63 -11.04 -15.36
C SER A 423 -19.90 -11.68 -16.55
N ASN A 424 -18.56 -11.67 -16.54
CA ASN A 424 -17.71 -12.29 -17.55
C ASN A 424 -16.40 -12.78 -16.93
N TRP A 425 -15.83 -13.86 -17.45
CA TRP A 425 -14.55 -14.39 -16.97
C TRP A 425 -13.38 -13.40 -17.12
N THR A 426 -13.45 -12.45 -18.07
CA THR A 426 -12.44 -11.39 -18.24
C THR A 426 -12.47 -10.33 -17.15
N ASP A 427 -13.55 -10.29 -16.36
CA ASP A 427 -13.71 -9.31 -15.28
C ASP A 427 -13.01 -9.78 -14.00
N ILE A 428 -12.65 -11.07 -13.95
CA ILE A 428 -11.96 -11.70 -12.82
C ILE A 428 -10.55 -11.14 -12.70
N ILE A 429 -10.20 -10.73 -11.48
CA ILE A 429 -8.84 -10.34 -11.15
C ILE A 429 -8.00 -11.60 -11.00
N ARG A 430 -6.89 -11.71 -11.73
CA ARG A 430 -6.05 -12.90 -11.60
C ARG A 430 -4.55 -12.68 -11.79
N GLU A 431 -3.79 -13.54 -11.14
CA GLU A 431 -2.32 -13.65 -11.26
C GLU A 431 -1.56 -12.38 -10.86
N SER A 432 -2.12 -11.55 -10.00
CA SER A 432 -1.44 -10.35 -9.50
C SER A 432 -0.38 -10.72 -8.46
N THR A 433 0.74 -10.00 -8.46
CA THR A 433 1.85 -10.22 -7.52
C THR A 433 2.08 -8.98 -6.66
N VAL A 434 2.05 -9.17 -5.35
CA VAL A 434 2.38 -8.18 -4.32
C VAL A 434 3.57 -8.71 -3.54
N SER A 435 4.76 -8.17 -3.79
CA SER A 435 5.98 -8.77 -3.23
C SER A 435 7.10 -7.78 -2.91
N HIS A 436 7.89 -8.09 -1.87
CA HIS A 436 9.02 -7.27 -1.42
C HIS A 436 8.63 -5.84 -1.00
N ASN A 437 7.35 -5.58 -0.73
CA ASN A 437 6.92 -4.27 -0.27
C ASN A 437 7.16 -4.13 1.24
N HIS A 438 7.42 -2.90 1.68
CA HIS A 438 7.48 -2.54 3.09
C HIS A 438 6.28 -1.65 3.43
N VAL A 439 5.41 -2.13 4.32
CA VAL A 439 4.24 -1.40 4.80
C VAL A 439 4.45 -1.02 6.26
N ASN A 440 4.50 0.28 6.56
CA ASN A 440 4.74 0.80 7.89
C ASN A 440 3.71 1.87 8.29
N ASN A 441 3.30 1.86 9.56
CA ASN A 441 2.37 2.86 10.13
C ASN A 441 1.06 3.05 9.33
N CYS A 442 0.50 1.96 8.80
CA CYS A 442 -0.74 2.01 8.03
C CYS A 442 -1.95 1.56 8.87
N GLY A 443 -3.08 2.23 8.69
CA GLY A 443 -4.40 1.87 9.18
C GLY A 443 -5.11 0.84 8.31
N GLY A 444 -6.41 0.65 8.57
CA GLY A 444 -7.31 -0.16 7.75
C GLY A 444 -6.90 -1.62 7.57
N THR A 445 -6.97 -2.16 6.36
CA THR A 445 -6.37 -3.47 6.03
C THR A 445 -5.14 -3.24 5.18
N ASN A 446 -3.96 -3.68 5.63
CA ASN A 446 -2.72 -3.30 4.95
C ASN A 446 -2.59 -3.94 3.57
N ILE A 447 -2.73 -5.27 3.46
CA ILE A 447 -2.85 -5.97 2.18
C ILE A 447 -4.16 -6.76 2.17
N LEU A 448 -5.05 -6.46 1.23
CA LEU A 448 -6.32 -7.16 1.04
C LEU A 448 -6.32 -7.86 -0.33
N ALA A 449 -6.69 -9.14 -0.35
CA ALA A 449 -7.03 -9.83 -1.59
C ALA A 449 -8.36 -10.59 -1.47
N SER A 450 -9.33 -10.27 -2.30
CA SER A 450 -10.64 -10.93 -2.32
C SER A 450 -11.22 -10.92 -3.72
N ASN A 451 -12.07 -11.90 -4.05
CA ASN A 451 -12.64 -12.04 -5.38
C ASN A 451 -11.57 -12.12 -6.48
N SER A 452 -10.49 -12.86 -6.19
CA SER A 452 -9.32 -12.95 -7.07
C SER A 452 -8.78 -14.38 -7.16
N LEU A 453 -8.21 -14.70 -8.32
CA LEU A 453 -7.55 -15.97 -8.59
C LEU A 453 -6.03 -15.83 -8.66
N HIS A 454 -5.31 -16.76 -8.05
CA HIS A 454 -3.85 -16.87 -8.18
C HIS A 454 -3.08 -15.60 -7.78
N THR A 455 -3.62 -14.80 -6.85
CA THR A 455 -2.88 -13.65 -6.31
C THR A 455 -1.78 -14.14 -5.37
N ARG A 456 -0.56 -13.64 -5.58
CA ARG A 456 0.63 -13.95 -4.79
C ARG A 456 0.98 -12.78 -3.90
N ILE A 457 1.01 -12.98 -2.59
CA ILE A 457 1.44 -12.02 -1.58
C ILE A 457 2.65 -12.61 -0.88
N ALA A 458 3.86 -12.18 -1.24
CA ALA A 458 5.07 -12.85 -0.76
C ALA A 458 6.24 -11.92 -0.43
N HIS A 459 7.05 -12.26 0.57
CA HIS A 459 8.24 -11.47 0.94
C HIS A 459 7.95 -10.02 1.33
N ASN A 460 6.74 -9.70 1.81
CA ASN A 460 6.44 -8.35 2.28
C ASN A 460 6.80 -8.20 3.76
N LEU A 461 7.29 -7.02 4.14
CA LEU A 461 7.47 -6.61 5.53
C LEU A 461 6.30 -5.70 5.93
N ILE A 462 5.52 -6.10 6.94
CA ILE A 462 4.41 -5.32 7.47
C ILE A 462 4.67 -5.04 8.95
N THR A 463 4.86 -3.77 9.29
CA THR A 463 5.29 -3.37 10.64
C THR A 463 4.58 -2.13 11.15
N ASN A 464 4.44 -2.05 12.48
CA ASN A 464 3.90 -0.89 13.19
C ASN A 464 2.51 -0.43 12.70
N THR A 465 1.67 -1.37 12.26
CA THR A 465 0.39 -1.02 11.64
C THR A 465 -0.72 -0.90 12.69
N ARG A 466 -1.58 0.09 12.46
CA ARG A 466 -2.73 0.45 13.30
C ARG A 466 -4.01 -0.25 12.85
N GLY A 467 -4.00 -0.74 11.62
CA GLY A 467 -5.14 -1.36 10.96
C GLY A 467 -5.66 -2.64 11.63
N ARG A 468 -6.86 -3.05 11.22
CA ARG A 468 -7.46 -4.31 11.66
C ARG A 468 -6.61 -5.47 11.20
N TYR A 469 -6.45 -5.71 9.90
CA TYR A 469 -5.68 -6.85 9.40
C TYR A 469 -4.39 -6.38 8.74
N ALA A 470 -3.30 -7.10 8.96
CA ALA A 470 -2.10 -6.89 8.16
C ALA A 470 -2.26 -7.57 6.78
N ILE A 471 -2.76 -8.80 6.73
CA ILE A 471 -3.18 -9.44 5.47
C ILE A 471 -4.60 -10.02 5.63
N SER A 472 -5.52 -9.65 4.75
CA SER A 472 -6.87 -10.23 4.67
C SER A 472 -7.09 -10.92 3.32
N LEU A 473 -7.60 -12.14 3.37
CA LEU A 473 -7.84 -13.00 2.21
C LEU A 473 -9.29 -13.47 2.14
N GLY A 474 -9.84 -13.47 0.93
CA GLY A 474 -11.22 -13.87 0.67
C GLY A 474 -12.27 -12.93 1.25
N GLY A 475 -13.54 -13.26 1.01
CA GLY A 475 -14.67 -12.42 1.40
C GLY A 475 -15.88 -13.21 1.89
N TRP A 476 -16.55 -12.70 2.93
CA TRP A 476 -17.83 -13.24 3.40
C TRP A 476 -18.95 -13.12 2.36
N SER A 477 -18.83 -12.24 1.36
CA SER A 477 -19.83 -12.12 0.29
C SER A 477 -19.93 -13.36 -0.61
N ASN A 478 -18.99 -14.31 -0.47
CA ASN A 478 -18.78 -15.40 -1.43
C ASN A 478 -19.22 -16.77 -0.90
N LEU A 479 -20.17 -16.78 0.04
CA LEU A 479 -20.57 -17.99 0.79
C LEU A 479 -21.04 -19.16 -0.08
N GLU A 480 -21.57 -18.89 -1.27
CA GLU A 480 -22.15 -19.90 -2.16
C GLU A 480 -21.44 -19.98 -3.52
N GLU A 481 -20.49 -19.08 -3.80
CA GLU A 481 -19.86 -18.95 -5.12
C GLU A 481 -18.35 -18.71 -4.97
N ALA A 482 -17.58 -19.74 -5.32
CA ALA A 482 -16.14 -19.80 -5.17
C ALA A 482 -15.40 -19.01 -6.27
N ILE A 483 -15.29 -17.69 -6.14
CA ILE A 483 -14.40 -16.90 -7.01
C ILE A 483 -12.96 -16.83 -6.47
N ASP A 484 -12.79 -16.98 -5.16
CA ASP A 484 -11.50 -16.92 -4.47
C ASP A 484 -10.73 -18.24 -4.61
N GLY A 485 -9.49 -18.19 -5.10
CA GLY A 485 -8.71 -19.42 -5.23
C GLY A 485 -7.29 -19.22 -5.71
N GLY A 486 -6.44 -20.22 -5.49
CA GLY A 486 -5.07 -20.19 -5.95
C GLY A 486 -4.17 -19.23 -5.18
N TYR A 487 -4.60 -18.67 -4.05
CA TYR A 487 -3.81 -17.69 -3.31
C TYR A 487 -2.49 -18.30 -2.83
N ARG A 488 -1.41 -17.51 -2.91
CA ARG A 488 -0.09 -17.87 -2.37
C ARG A 488 0.38 -16.77 -1.43
N VAL A 489 0.20 -16.98 -0.13
CA VAL A 489 0.62 -16.03 0.90
C VAL A 489 1.80 -16.60 1.66
N GLU A 490 3.01 -16.23 1.25
CA GLU A 490 4.21 -16.92 1.70
C GLU A 490 5.42 -16.03 1.98
N TYR A 491 6.22 -16.41 2.98
CA TYR A 491 7.44 -15.70 3.35
C TYR A 491 7.25 -14.22 3.70
N ASN A 492 6.04 -13.83 4.15
CA ASN A 492 5.82 -12.48 4.66
C ASN A 492 6.30 -12.38 6.11
N HIS A 493 6.76 -11.20 6.49
CA HIS A 493 7.21 -10.87 7.83
C HIS A 493 6.28 -9.80 8.42
N LEU A 494 5.56 -10.16 9.48
CA LEU A 494 4.54 -9.32 10.09
C LEU A 494 4.87 -9.14 11.56
N HIS A 495 5.08 -7.90 12.01
CA HIS A 495 5.31 -7.64 13.43
C HIS A 495 4.79 -6.29 13.91
N HIS A 496 4.44 -6.20 15.20
CA HIS A 496 3.88 -4.97 15.76
C HIS A 496 2.65 -4.47 14.97
N VAL A 497 1.79 -5.40 14.55
CA VAL A 497 0.55 -5.14 13.80
C VAL A 497 -0.65 -5.08 14.74
N GLN A 498 -1.82 -4.63 14.25
CA GLN A 498 -3.08 -4.61 15.00
C GLN A 498 -3.10 -3.66 16.21
N LYS A 499 -2.36 -2.53 16.18
CA LYS A 499 -2.22 -1.66 17.36
C LYS A 499 -3.52 -0.97 17.82
N ASP A 500 -4.41 -0.63 16.87
CA ASP A 500 -5.61 0.18 17.15
C ASP A 500 -6.92 -0.57 16.90
N ALA A 501 -6.86 -1.89 16.72
CA ALA A 501 -8.04 -2.73 16.48
C ALA A 501 -7.99 -3.99 17.34
N ASP A 502 -9.18 -4.42 17.76
CA ASP A 502 -9.40 -5.70 18.44
C ASP A 502 -10.23 -6.63 17.56
N ASP A 503 -10.37 -7.88 17.99
CA ASP A 503 -11.11 -8.90 17.23
C ASP A 503 -10.50 -9.00 15.83
N SER A 504 -9.23 -9.39 15.82
CA SER A 504 -8.37 -9.35 14.65
C SER A 504 -7.32 -10.46 14.60
N GLY A 505 -6.78 -10.70 13.40
CA GLY A 505 -5.68 -11.60 13.12
C GLY A 505 -4.63 -10.93 12.22
N ALA A 506 -3.35 -11.22 12.44
CA ALA A 506 -2.28 -10.64 11.60
C ALA A 506 -2.48 -11.07 10.15
N ILE A 507 -2.76 -12.36 9.95
CA ILE A 507 -3.32 -12.89 8.70
C ILE A 507 -4.71 -13.44 8.96
N LYS A 508 -5.66 -13.08 8.11
CA LYS A 508 -7.06 -13.49 8.22
C LYS A 508 -7.59 -14.05 6.90
N THR A 509 -8.35 -15.14 6.96
CA THR A 509 -9.09 -15.72 5.83
C THR A 509 -10.59 -15.64 6.07
N ALA A 510 -11.41 -15.55 5.01
CA ALA A 510 -12.85 -15.68 5.10
C ALA A 510 -13.45 -16.22 3.81
N GLY A 511 -14.62 -16.86 3.93
CA GLY A 511 -15.34 -17.44 2.81
C GLY A 511 -14.68 -18.71 2.24
N PHE A 512 -15.31 -19.26 1.22
CA PHE A 512 -14.82 -20.45 0.54
C PHE A 512 -13.66 -20.12 -0.41
N THR A 513 -12.67 -21.02 -0.46
CA THR A 513 -11.59 -20.95 -1.46
C THR A 513 -11.22 -22.33 -1.99
N HIS A 514 -10.52 -22.35 -3.13
CA HIS A 514 -9.90 -23.56 -3.67
C HIS A 514 -8.38 -23.37 -3.88
N ASP A 515 -7.59 -24.40 -3.57
CA ASP A 515 -6.13 -24.40 -3.78
C ASP A 515 -5.44 -23.13 -3.26
N SER A 516 -5.77 -22.69 -2.05
CA SER A 516 -5.17 -21.49 -1.45
C SER A 516 -4.31 -21.86 -0.26
N VAL A 517 -3.09 -21.31 -0.23
CA VAL A 517 -2.06 -21.69 0.75
C VAL A 517 -1.46 -20.45 1.41
N ILE A 518 -1.46 -20.47 2.74
CA ILE A 518 -0.78 -19.52 3.61
C ILE A 518 0.36 -20.25 4.31
N ARG A 519 1.61 -19.97 3.92
CA ARG A 519 2.73 -20.73 4.46
C ARG A 519 4.01 -19.97 4.70
N ARG A 520 4.83 -20.46 5.64
CA ARG A 520 6.19 -19.92 5.87
C ARG A 520 6.21 -18.42 6.16
N ASN A 521 5.14 -17.89 6.73
CA ASN A 521 5.11 -16.51 7.19
C ASN A 521 5.69 -16.44 8.61
N LEU A 522 6.36 -15.33 8.93
CA LEU A 522 6.90 -15.03 10.24
C LEU A 522 6.03 -13.95 10.90
N ILE A 523 5.38 -14.28 12.02
CA ILE A 523 4.43 -13.40 12.71
C ILE A 523 4.85 -13.25 14.17
N HIS A 524 5.16 -12.04 14.63
CA HIS A 524 5.56 -11.83 16.02
C HIS A 524 5.24 -10.44 16.56
N ASP A 525 5.41 -10.25 17.88
CA ASP A 525 5.10 -8.98 18.57
C ASP A 525 3.64 -8.50 18.33
N VAL A 526 2.70 -9.44 18.24
CA VAL A 526 1.26 -9.13 18.15
C VAL A 526 0.76 -8.98 19.58
N LYS A 527 0.37 -7.75 19.96
CA LYS A 527 -0.13 -7.48 21.32
C LYS A 527 -1.55 -7.99 21.48
N ALA A 528 -1.91 -8.27 22.74
CA ALA A 528 -3.30 -8.52 23.10
C ALA A 528 -4.19 -7.36 22.66
N GLY A 529 -5.37 -7.69 22.14
CA GLY A 529 -6.38 -6.67 21.91
C GLY A 529 -6.87 -6.11 23.24
N TYR A 530 -7.43 -4.91 23.21
CA TYR A 530 -7.82 -4.20 24.42
C TYR A 530 -9.06 -4.84 25.09
N PHE A 531 -10.02 -5.31 24.29
CA PHE A 531 -11.25 -5.98 24.73
C PHE A 531 -11.42 -7.39 24.18
N ASN A 532 -11.00 -7.61 22.94
CA ASN A 532 -11.20 -8.86 22.22
C ASN A 532 -9.88 -9.37 21.64
N ASP A 533 -9.84 -10.67 21.38
CA ASP A 533 -8.60 -11.31 21.00
C ASP A 533 -7.99 -10.77 19.71
N ASN A 534 -6.70 -10.46 19.79
CA ASN A 534 -5.82 -10.31 18.65
C ASN A 534 -4.91 -11.54 18.56
N VAL A 535 -4.94 -12.22 17.43
CA VAL A 535 -4.20 -13.48 17.21
C VAL A 535 -3.22 -13.38 16.05
N GLY A 536 -2.30 -14.34 15.94
CA GLY A 536 -1.39 -14.44 14.80
C GLY A 536 -2.13 -14.78 13.50
N PHE A 537 -3.00 -15.78 13.52
CA PHE A 537 -3.74 -16.24 12.35
C PHE A 537 -5.24 -16.42 12.67
N TRP A 538 -6.10 -16.05 11.75
CA TRP A 538 -7.55 -16.15 11.97
C TRP A 538 -8.29 -16.74 10.79
N PHE A 539 -8.90 -17.91 11.00
CA PHE A 539 -10.01 -18.37 10.18
C PHE A 539 -11.27 -17.61 10.61
N ASP A 540 -11.50 -16.48 9.95
CA ASP A 540 -12.70 -15.70 10.15
C ASP A 540 -13.86 -16.38 9.40
N ASN A 541 -15.04 -15.89 9.72
CA ASN A 541 -16.33 -16.13 9.14
C ASN A 541 -16.34 -16.96 7.84
N MET A 542 -16.77 -18.23 7.97
CA MET A 542 -16.99 -19.21 6.90
C MET A 542 -15.75 -19.49 6.03
N SER A 543 -14.56 -19.34 6.61
CA SER A 543 -13.36 -19.92 6.02
C SER A 543 -13.59 -21.40 5.74
N SER A 544 -13.40 -21.82 4.49
CA SER A 544 -13.43 -23.22 4.05
C SER A 544 -12.50 -23.41 2.86
N GLY A 545 -11.76 -24.53 2.82
CA GLY A 545 -10.80 -24.87 1.77
C GLY A 545 -9.41 -24.23 1.91
N TRP A 546 -9.15 -23.55 3.03
CA TRP A 546 -7.87 -22.87 3.27
C TRP A 546 -6.82 -23.83 3.87
N LEU A 547 -5.59 -23.77 3.36
CA LEU A 547 -4.42 -24.44 3.95
C LEU A 547 -3.49 -23.40 4.60
N ALA A 548 -3.26 -23.53 5.90
CA ALA A 548 -2.29 -22.76 6.66
C ALA A 548 -1.20 -23.68 7.22
N GLU A 549 0.04 -23.56 6.72
CA GLU A 549 1.13 -24.48 7.11
C GLU A 549 2.50 -23.82 7.28
N GLU A 550 3.36 -24.39 8.11
CA GLU A 550 4.76 -23.97 8.24
C GLU A 550 4.95 -22.49 8.63
N ASN A 551 3.94 -21.85 9.23
CA ASN A 551 4.06 -20.49 9.74
C ASN A 551 4.72 -20.49 11.11
N ILE A 552 5.52 -19.46 11.39
CA ILE A 552 6.26 -19.30 12.65
C ILE A 552 5.68 -18.13 13.43
N TYR A 553 5.37 -18.37 14.69
CA TYR A 553 4.81 -17.39 15.61
C TYR A 553 5.67 -17.26 16.87
N TYR A 554 5.91 -16.04 17.35
CA TYR A 554 6.51 -15.83 18.68
C TYR A 554 6.13 -14.47 19.27
N ASN A 555 6.30 -14.31 20.58
CA ASN A 555 5.93 -13.09 21.31
C ASN A 555 4.49 -12.59 21.00
N LEU A 556 3.52 -13.50 21.06
CA LEU A 556 2.10 -13.19 20.93
C LEU A 556 1.52 -12.86 22.30
N GLY A 557 0.76 -11.77 22.39
CA GLY A 557 0.07 -11.37 23.61
C GLY A 557 -1.15 -12.23 23.95
N GLN A 558 -1.68 -12.97 22.96
CA GLN A 558 -2.80 -13.92 23.10
C GLN A 558 -2.56 -15.15 22.21
N GLY A 559 -3.61 -15.71 21.59
CA GLY A 559 -3.55 -16.96 20.85
C GLY A 559 -2.79 -16.88 19.52
N GLU A 560 -2.24 -18.02 19.11
CA GLU A 560 -1.66 -18.21 17.77
C GLU A 560 -2.75 -18.17 16.68
N MET A 561 -3.90 -18.79 16.96
CA MET A 561 -4.95 -19.06 16.00
C MET A 561 -6.32 -18.89 16.65
N LYS A 562 -7.27 -18.34 15.89
CA LYS A 562 -8.68 -18.23 16.26
C LYS A 562 -9.57 -18.77 15.16
N LEU A 563 -10.74 -19.28 15.55
CA LEU A 563 -11.85 -19.62 14.66
C LEU A 563 -13.03 -18.68 14.95
N CYS A 564 -13.70 -18.19 13.91
CA CYS A 564 -14.99 -17.53 14.02
C CYS A 564 -15.92 -18.04 12.93
N ALA A 565 -17.02 -18.70 13.30
CA ALA A 565 -17.93 -19.35 12.36
C ALA A 565 -17.20 -20.14 11.24
N ALA A 566 -16.15 -20.87 11.63
CA ALA A 566 -15.29 -21.66 10.77
C ALA A 566 -14.86 -22.93 11.53
N ASN A 567 -14.52 -24.00 10.80
CA ASN A 567 -14.16 -25.28 11.39
C ASN A 567 -12.89 -25.85 10.73
N LEU A 568 -12.08 -26.55 11.51
CA LEU A 568 -10.88 -27.26 11.03
C LEU A 568 -11.22 -28.55 10.26
N VAL A 569 -12.48 -29.03 10.29
CA VAL A 569 -12.90 -30.08 9.35
C VAL A 569 -12.94 -29.57 7.91
N ASP A 570 -13.11 -28.25 7.74
CA ASP A 570 -13.24 -27.57 6.45
C ASP A 570 -11.94 -26.86 6.03
N ASN A 571 -10.94 -26.79 6.91
CA ASN A 571 -9.67 -26.08 6.67
C ASN A 571 -8.51 -26.87 7.25
N ILE A 572 -7.32 -26.74 6.67
CA ILE A 572 -6.13 -27.44 7.15
C ILE A 572 -5.23 -26.43 7.86
N TYR A 573 -4.97 -26.68 9.14
CA TYR A 573 -3.97 -25.95 9.94
C TYR A 573 -2.93 -26.95 10.46
N GLN A 574 -1.75 -27.01 9.83
CA GLN A 574 -0.77 -28.07 10.10
C GLN A 574 0.66 -27.53 10.13
N ASN A 575 1.55 -28.18 10.87
CA ASN A 575 2.98 -27.87 10.88
C ASN A 575 3.29 -26.38 11.16
N ASN A 576 2.44 -25.70 11.93
CA ASN A 576 2.68 -24.33 12.38
C ASN A 576 3.46 -24.37 13.70
N PHE A 577 4.36 -23.40 13.91
CA PHE A 577 5.31 -23.43 15.02
C PHE A 577 5.14 -22.19 15.89
N VAL A 578 4.82 -22.40 17.17
CA VAL A 578 4.84 -21.32 18.17
C VAL A 578 6.08 -21.46 19.04
N MET A 579 6.86 -20.38 19.13
CA MET A 579 8.03 -20.30 20.00
C MET A 579 7.66 -19.53 21.26
N GLU A 580 7.68 -20.21 22.39
CA GLU A 580 7.51 -19.60 23.71
C GLU A 580 8.87 -19.05 24.18
N GLY A 581 8.94 -17.75 24.50
CA GLY A 581 10.13 -17.17 25.13
C GLY A 581 10.27 -17.66 26.57
N GLN A 582 11.50 -17.92 27.04
CA GLN A 582 11.72 -18.08 28.47
C GLN A 582 11.34 -16.78 29.18
N SER A 583 10.53 -16.87 30.22
CA SER A 583 10.27 -15.76 31.13
C SER A 583 11.61 -15.17 31.61
N GLY A 584 11.97 -13.98 31.13
CA GLY A 584 13.10 -13.21 31.65
C GLY A 584 14.40 -13.16 30.84
N SER A 585 14.43 -13.52 29.55
CA SER A 585 15.60 -13.26 28.70
C SER A 585 15.22 -12.52 27.42
N ASP A 586 15.72 -11.30 27.25
CA ASP A 586 15.66 -10.56 25.99
C ASP A 586 16.29 -11.41 24.86
N LEU A 587 15.52 -11.62 23.80
CA LEU A 587 16.00 -12.24 22.57
C LEU A 587 16.86 -11.21 21.81
N GLU A 588 18.19 -11.33 21.90
CA GLU A 588 19.10 -10.55 21.06
C GLU A 588 19.08 -11.08 19.62
N MET A 589 18.53 -10.30 18.68
CA MET A 589 18.79 -10.48 17.25
C MET A 589 20.10 -9.78 16.87
N LYS A 590 21.11 -10.55 16.46
CA LYS A 590 22.32 -10.01 15.83
C LYS A 590 22.24 -10.22 14.32
N GLY A 591 22.04 -9.15 13.56
CA GLY A 591 22.16 -9.15 12.11
C GLY A 591 23.01 -7.99 11.64
N GLN A 592 24.06 -8.26 10.86
CA GLN A 592 24.74 -7.24 10.06
C GLN A 592 23.96 -7.03 8.76
N SER A 593 23.89 -5.78 8.28
CA SER A 593 23.16 -5.42 7.08
C SER A 593 23.77 -6.07 5.82
N GLY A 594 22.96 -6.79 5.04
CA GLY A 594 23.29 -7.11 3.64
C GLY A 594 23.45 -8.59 3.26
N SER A 595 23.17 -9.54 4.15
CA SER A 595 23.12 -10.97 3.80
C SER A 595 21.89 -11.65 4.40
N ASP A 596 21.51 -12.82 3.84
CA ASP A 596 20.39 -13.65 4.27
C ASP A 596 20.27 -13.72 5.79
N LEU A 597 19.06 -13.50 6.30
CA LEU A 597 18.75 -13.41 7.72
C LEU A 597 18.93 -14.80 8.36
N GLU A 598 20.14 -15.11 8.85
CA GLU A 598 20.41 -16.33 9.59
C GLU A 598 19.88 -16.16 11.03
N ILE A 599 18.61 -16.53 11.25
CA ILE A 599 18.05 -16.54 12.61
C ILE A 599 18.61 -17.76 13.34
N VAL A 600 19.74 -17.58 14.04
CA VAL A 600 20.27 -18.59 14.95
C VAL A 600 19.44 -18.59 16.22
N PHE A 601 18.36 -19.36 16.19
CA PHE A 601 17.56 -19.67 17.35
C PHE A 601 18.36 -20.54 18.32
N LYS A 602 18.65 -20.04 19.52
CA LYS A 602 18.94 -20.91 20.67
C LYS A 602 17.61 -21.46 21.22
N VAL A 603 16.87 -22.19 20.39
CA VAL A 603 15.53 -22.73 20.70
C VAL A 603 15.66 -24.00 21.55
N ILE A 604 14.97 -24.02 22.68
CA ILE A 604 15.01 -25.11 23.68
C ILE A 604 13.78 -26.03 23.55
N SER A 605 12.71 -25.63 22.86
CA SER A 605 11.56 -26.50 22.58
C SER A 605 10.70 -26.01 21.42
N PHE A 606 10.27 -26.93 20.55
CA PHE A 606 9.14 -26.73 19.63
C PHE A 606 7.92 -27.42 20.21
N LYS A 607 6.76 -26.75 20.20
CA LYS A 607 5.48 -27.47 20.26
C LYS A 607 5.02 -27.69 18.82
N VAL A 608 5.28 -28.88 18.29
CA VAL A 608 4.70 -29.31 17.02
C VAL A 608 3.28 -29.76 17.32
N ILE A 609 2.29 -29.03 16.81
CA ILE A 609 0.88 -29.38 16.96
C ILE A 609 0.44 -29.99 15.63
N SER A 610 0.43 -31.33 15.58
CA SER A 610 -0.37 -32.06 14.59
C SER A 610 -1.81 -32.17 15.12
N PRO A 611 -2.81 -32.24 14.23
CA PRO A 611 -4.24 -32.22 14.59
C PRO A 611 -4.63 -33.27 15.62
#